data_AF-A0A383DXH2-F1
#
_entry.id   AF-A0A383DXH2-F1
#
_cell.length_a   1.000
_cell.length_b   1.000
_cell.length_c   1.000
_cell.angle_alpha   90.00
_cell.angle_beta   90.00
_cell.angle_gamma   90.00
#
_symmetry.space_group_name_H-M   'P 1'
#
loop_
_entity.id
_entity.type
_entity.pdbx_description
1 polymer ?
#
loop_
_entity_poly.entity_id
_entity_poly.type
_entity_poly.pdbx_seq_one_letter_code
_entity_poly.pdbx_strand_id
1 'polypeptide(L)'
;VNKVKMLPFLVIFFLASFTIAQPTIDLIEPAFGGIESTITISGENFSYNSQENTLFFGGLEANILNSTENEIIVSVPYGVYYAPIFVYTNGLYATSSQRFNVTFNATEELTIAHLSNQLYNPYLGTKYYDIRIADMNGDEIPEIVTSEAGSGSSAY
;
A
#
# COMPACT_ATOMS: atom_id res chain seq x y z
N VAL A 1 -20.48 58.63 -48.43
CA VAL A 1 -20.64 57.81 -47.20
C VAL A 1 -20.39 56.36 -47.57
N ASN A 2 -19.15 55.88 -47.40
CA ASN A 2 -18.74 54.54 -47.82
C ASN A 2 -19.25 53.50 -46.82
N LYS A 3 -20.16 52.63 -47.25
CA LYS A 3 -20.60 51.48 -46.47
C LYS A 3 -19.53 50.39 -46.53
N VAL A 4 -18.77 50.24 -45.45
CA VAL A 4 -17.90 49.08 -45.24
C VAL A 4 -18.81 47.87 -44.99
N LYS A 5 -18.84 46.92 -45.94
CA LYS A 5 -19.48 45.62 -45.74
C LYS A 5 -18.68 44.85 -44.69
N MET A 6 -19.21 44.75 -43.47
CA MET A 6 -18.71 43.80 -42.47
C MET A 6 -19.14 42.40 -42.89
N LEU A 7 -18.17 41.58 -43.30
CA LEU A 7 -18.34 40.14 -43.50
C LEU A 7 -18.28 39.46 -42.12
N PRO A 8 -19.22 38.58 -41.74
CA PRO A 8 -19.17 37.93 -40.44
C PRO A 8 -18.05 36.89 -40.44
N PHE A 9 -17.04 37.09 -39.58
CA PHE A 9 -15.98 36.12 -39.33
C PHE A 9 -16.54 35.01 -38.43
N LEU A 10 -16.98 33.90 -39.04
CA LEU A 10 -17.41 32.71 -38.31
C LEU A 10 -16.16 31.99 -37.77
N VAL A 11 -15.87 32.19 -36.48
CA VAL A 11 -14.84 31.43 -35.78
C VAL A 11 -15.41 30.04 -35.48
N ILE A 12 -15.01 29.05 -36.26
CA ILE A 12 -15.30 27.65 -35.97
C ILE A 12 -14.30 27.20 -34.89
N PHE A 13 -14.80 27.01 -33.67
CA PHE A 13 -14.02 26.43 -32.58
C PHE A 13 -14.00 24.91 -32.78
N PHE A 14 -12.89 24.37 -33.30
CA PHE A 14 -12.72 22.93 -33.46
C PHE A 14 -12.35 22.33 -32.11
N LEU A 15 -13.34 21.78 -31.40
CA LEU A 15 -13.10 20.96 -30.21
C LEU A 15 -12.52 19.62 -30.67
N ALA A 16 -11.19 19.52 -30.66
CA ALA A 16 -10.50 18.25 -30.81
C ALA A 16 -10.73 17.40 -29.56
N SER A 17 -11.43 16.29 -29.70
CA SER A 17 -11.51 15.27 -28.65
C SER A 17 -10.21 14.46 -28.64
N PHE A 18 -9.42 14.57 -27.58
CA PHE A 18 -8.29 13.67 -27.34
C PHE A 18 -8.83 12.36 -26.74
N THR A 19 -8.66 11.25 -27.45
CA THR A 19 -8.97 9.92 -26.90
C THR A 19 -7.75 9.41 -26.14
N ILE A 20 -7.85 9.33 -24.81
CA ILE A 20 -6.81 8.74 -23.97
C ILE A 20 -7.00 7.23 -23.97
N ALA A 21 -5.94 6.49 -24.29
CA ALA A 21 -5.98 5.03 -24.28
C ALA A 21 -6.01 4.51 -22.84
N GLN A 22 -6.77 3.43 -22.63
CA GLN A 22 -6.93 2.80 -21.33
C GLN A 22 -5.59 2.17 -20.89
N PRO A 23 -5.04 2.50 -19.71
CA PRO A 23 -3.85 1.83 -19.20
C PRO A 23 -4.12 0.35 -18.92
N THR A 24 -3.09 -0.48 -19.09
CA THR A 24 -3.10 -1.91 -18.78
C THR A 24 -1.93 -2.27 -17.87
N ILE A 25 -2.06 -3.35 -17.11
CA ILE A 25 -0.98 -3.94 -16.32
C ILE A 25 -0.89 -5.41 -16.69
N ASP A 26 0.19 -5.79 -17.35
CA ASP A 26 0.36 -7.13 -17.92
C ASP A 26 1.24 -8.02 -17.02
N LEU A 27 2.28 -7.44 -16.42
CA LEU A 27 3.24 -8.17 -15.60
C LEU A 27 3.73 -7.36 -14.40
N ILE A 28 3.82 -8.03 -13.24
CA ILE A 28 4.53 -7.57 -12.05
C ILE A 28 5.77 -8.44 -11.87
N GLU A 29 6.96 -7.85 -11.94
CA GLU A 29 8.22 -8.57 -11.82
C GLU A 29 9.22 -7.89 -10.87
N PRO A 30 9.64 -8.56 -9.78
CA PRO A 30 9.04 -9.77 -9.21
C PRO A 30 7.63 -9.53 -8.65
N ALA A 31 6.75 -10.53 -8.73
CA ALA A 31 5.42 -10.50 -8.10
C ALA A 31 5.46 -10.71 -6.57
N PHE A 32 6.63 -10.56 -5.96
CA PHE A 32 6.87 -10.67 -4.53
C PHE A 32 8.10 -9.83 -4.13
N GLY A 33 8.18 -9.46 -2.86
CA GLY A 33 9.33 -8.69 -2.37
C GLY A 33 9.10 -8.10 -0.99
N GLY A 34 10.18 -7.63 -0.38
CA GLY A 34 10.14 -6.93 0.91
C GLY A 34 9.72 -5.48 0.79
N ILE A 35 9.43 -4.86 1.93
CA ILE A 35 9.24 -3.42 2.01
C ILE A 35 10.51 -2.70 1.49
N GLU A 36 10.33 -1.60 0.78
CA GLU A 36 11.38 -0.85 0.07
C GLU A 36 12.09 -1.59 -1.07
N SER A 37 11.71 -2.84 -1.39
CA SER A 37 12.26 -3.51 -2.58
C SER A 37 11.72 -2.87 -3.85
N THR A 38 12.53 -2.85 -4.90
CA THR A 38 12.16 -2.33 -6.22
C THR A 38 11.55 -3.43 -7.07
N ILE A 39 10.43 -3.11 -7.71
CA ILE A 39 9.78 -3.98 -8.70
C ILE A 39 9.48 -3.22 -9.98
N THR A 40 9.30 -3.97 -11.06
CA THR A 40 8.92 -3.47 -12.37
C THR A 40 7.50 -3.89 -12.72
N ILE A 41 6.73 -2.94 -13.24
CA ILE A 41 5.36 -3.14 -13.71
C ILE A 41 5.35 -2.89 -15.21
N SER A 42 5.11 -3.93 -16.00
CA SER A 42 4.99 -3.82 -17.46
C SER A 42 3.52 -3.72 -17.88
N GLY A 43 3.25 -2.90 -18.89
CA GLY A 43 1.91 -2.69 -19.41
C GLY A 43 1.90 -1.74 -20.62
N GLU A 44 0.79 -1.03 -20.80
CA GLU A 44 0.61 -0.04 -21.85
C GLU A 44 -0.07 1.23 -21.35
N ASN A 45 0.15 2.32 -22.07
CA ASN A 45 -0.51 3.63 -21.90
C ASN A 45 -0.28 4.29 -20.53
N PHE A 46 0.87 4.04 -19.91
CA PHE A 46 1.33 4.84 -18.77
C PHE A 46 1.82 6.21 -19.24
N SER A 47 1.85 7.20 -18.35
CA SER A 47 2.51 8.47 -18.68
C SER A 47 4.03 8.29 -18.65
N TYR A 48 4.73 8.91 -19.61
CA TYR A 48 6.19 9.01 -19.53
C TYR A 48 6.65 9.93 -18.38
N ASN A 49 5.77 10.80 -17.89
CA ASN A 49 6.01 11.65 -16.74
C ASN A 49 5.57 10.92 -15.46
N SER A 50 6.53 10.49 -14.63
CA SER A 50 6.25 9.74 -13.40
C SER A 50 5.27 10.46 -12.46
N GLN A 51 5.25 11.80 -12.45
CA GLN A 51 4.35 12.58 -11.58
C GLN A 51 2.88 12.53 -12.02
N GLU A 52 2.60 12.08 -13.24
CA GLU A 52 1.24 11.90 -13.77
C GLU A 52 0.72 10.47 -13.59
N ASN A 53 1.57 9.57 -13.07
CA ASN A 53 1.20 8.24 -12.67
C ASN A 53 1.04 8.20 -11.14
N THR A 54 0.03 7.49 -10.66
CA THR A 54 -0.11 7.15 -9.24
C THR A 54 -0.32 5.65 -9.12
N LEU A 55 0.50 4.98 -8.32
CA LEU A 55 0.46 3.52 -8.18
C LEU A 55 0.13 3.14 -6.74
N PHE A 56 -0.76 2.16 -6.57
CA PHE A 56 -1.17 1.66 -5.26
C PHE A 56 -1.00 0.15 -5.13
N PHE A 57 -0.51 -0.30 -3.99
CA PHE A 57 -0.52 -1.71 -3.56
C PHE A 57 -1.68 -1.91 -2.59
N GLY A 58 -2.78 -2.52 -3.04
CA GLY A 58 -3.94 -2.74 -2.17
C GLY A 58 -4.55 -1.48 -1.54
N GLY A 59 -4.26 -0.29 -2.09
CA GLY A 59 -4.70 1.00 -1.55
C GLY A 59 -3.58 1.85 -0.90
N LEU A 60 -2.37 1.32 -0.78
CA LEU A 60 -1.21 2.06 -0.29
C LEU A 60 -0.44 2.68 -1.46
N GLU A 61 -0.34 4.01 -1.47
CA GLU A 61 0.39 4.74 -2.50
C GLU A 61 1.88 4.40 -2.45
N ALA A 62 2.48 4.15 -3.61
CA ALA A 62 3.86 3.76 -3.76
C ALA A 62 4.69 4.85 -4.44
N ASN A 63 5.99 4.89 -4.12
CA ASN A 63 6.90 5.84 -4.72
C ASN A 63 7.39 5.34 -6.08
N ILE A 64 6.97 6.01 -7.15
CA ILE A 64 7.41 5.72 -8.52
C ILE A 64 8.81 6.28 -8.73
N LEU A 65 9.76 5.39 -9.04
CA LEU A 65 11.16 5.75 -9.28
C LEU A 65 11.38 6.20 -10.73
N ASN A 66 10.70 5.54 -11.68
CA ASN A 66 10.78 5.86 -13.11
C ASN A 66 9.54 5.35 -13.83
N SER A 67 9.16 5.99 -14.94
CA SER A 67 8.10 5.49 -15.83
C SER A 67 8.40 5.76 -17.29
N THR A 68 7.94 4.85 -18.13
CA THR A 68 7.80 4.99 -19.59
C THR A 68 6.36 4.64 -19.96
N GLU A 69 6.00 4.72 -21.25
CA GLU A 69 4.65 4.35 -21.70
C GLU A 69 4.30 2.86 -21.46
N ASN A 70 5.32 2.00 -21.25
CA ASN A 70 5.14 0.55 -21.12
C ASN A 70 5.69 -0.04 -19.81
N GLU A 71 6.31 0.78 -18.97
CA GLU A 71 6.99 0.31 -17.76
C GLU A 71 6.91 1.34 -16.64
N ILE A 72 6.63 0.88 -15.42
CA ILE A 72 6.77 1.65 -14.18
C ILE A 72 7.71 0.89 -13.25
N ILE A 73 8.77 1.57 -12.80
CA ILE A 73 9.66 1.07 -11.74
C ILE A 73 9.23 1.75 -10.44
N VAL A 74 8.95 0.94 -9.41
CA VAL A 74 8.33 1.42 -8.16
C VAL A 74 8.96 0.72 -6.95
N SER A 75 9.02 1.41 -5.81
CA SER A 75 9.37 0.79 -4.53
C SER A 75 8.13 0.32 -3.77
N VAL A 76 8.23 -0.83 -3.11
CA VAL A 76 7.15 -1.44 -2.31
C VAL A 76 6.94 -0.63 -1.01
N PRO A 77 5.75 -0.04 -0.78
CA PRO A 77 5.52 0.81 0.39
C PRO A 77 5.36 0.02 1.70
N TYR A 78 5.42 0.72 2.84
CA TYR A 78 5.13 0.16 4.16
C TYR A 78 3.65 -0.26 4.29
N GLY A 79 3.41 -1.39 4.97
CA GLY A 79 2.06 -1.89 5.26
C GLY A 79 1.42 -2.72 4.14
N VAL A 80 2.15 -2.99 3.05
CA VAL A 80 1.67 -3.84 1.96
C VAL A 80 1.30 -5.22 2.46
N TYR A 81 0.21 -5.75 1.91
CA TYR A 81 -0.28 -7.10 2.11
C TYR A 81 -0.56 -7.75 0.75
N TYR A 82 -1.01 -9.00 0.76
CA TYR A 82 -1.31 -9.74 -0.47
C TYR A 82 -2.47 -9.11 -1.28
N ALA A 83 -2.14 -8.31 -2.28
CA ALA A 83 -3.09 -7.44 -2.97
C ALA A 83 -2.74 -7.22 -4.46
N PRO A 84 -3.73 -6.89 -5.31
CA PRO A 84 -3.46 -6.39 -6.65
C PRO A 84 -2.81 -4.99 -6.61
N ILE A 85 -2.19 -4.62 -7.72
CA ILE A 85 -1.65 -3.28 -7.98
C ILE A 85 -2.63 -2.49 -8.83
N PHE A 86 -2.81 -1.22 -8.48
CA PHE A 86 -3.61 -0.26 -9.23
C PHE A 86 -2.70 0.83 -9.78
N VAL A 87 -2.90 1.20 -11.03
CA VAL A 87 -2.26 2.38 -11.63
C VAL A 87 -3.35 3.34 -12.06
N TYR A 88 -3.25 4.58 -11.60
CA TYR A 88 -4.03 5.71 -12.09
C TYR A 88 -3.13 6.58 -12.95
N THR A 89 -3.53 6.84 -14.18
CA THR A 89 -2.78 7.69 -15.11
C THR A 89 -3.74 8.32 -16.10
N ASN A 90 -3.49 9.58 -16.46
CA ASN A 90 -4.28 10.31 -17.46
C ASN A 90 -5.81 10.26 -17.22
N GLY A 91 -6.25 10.21 -15.96
CA GLY A 91 -7.67 10.14 -15.61
C GLY A 91 -8.31 8.75 -15.63
N LEU A 92 -7.54 7.69 -15.90
CA LEU A 92 -8.01 6.32 -16.05
C LEU A 92 -7.30 5.36 -15.08
N TYR A 93 -7.95 4.24 -14.78
CA TYR A 93 -7.44 3.22 -13.85
C TYR A 93 -7.17 1.89 -14.53
N ALA A 94 -6.01 1.29 -14.25
CA ALA A 94 -5.71 -0.11 -14.53
C ALA A 94 -5.60 -0.89 -13.22
N THR A 95 -6.02 -2.15 -13.23
CA THR A 95 -5.81 -3.11 -12.14
C THR A 95 -5.05 -4.31 -12.67
N SER A 96 -4.06 -4.77 -11.92
CA SER A 96 -3.36 -6.00 -12.26
C SER A 96 -4.25 -7.23 -12.01
N SER A 97 -4.08 -8.25 -12.86
CA SER A 97 -4.63 -9.59 -12.59
C SER A 97 -3.78 -10.34 -11.57
N GLN A 98 -2.46 -10.14 -11.61
CA GLN A 98 -1.51 -10.63 -10.62
C GLN A 98 -1.67 -9.88 -9.29
N ARG A 99 -1.40 -10.59 -8.19
CA ARG A 99 -1.27 -10.01 -6.86
C ARG A 99 0.19 -9.98 -6.47
N PHE A 100 0.58 -8.92 -5.78
CA PHE A 100 1.91 -8.82 -5.18
C PHE A 100 1.93 -9.51 -3.82
N ASN A 101 2.92 -10.36 -3.58
CA ASN A 101 3.12 -11.05 -2.31
C ASN A 101 4.25 -10.42 -1.49
N VAL A 102 3.91 -9.73 -0.41
CA VAL A 102 4.93 -9.18 0.49
C VAL A 102 5.69 -10.29 1.20
N THR A 103 7.01 -10.16 1.25
CA THR A 103 7.89 -11.08 1.98
C THR A 103 8.57 -10.37 3.13
N PHE A 104 8.73 -11.07 4.25
CA PHE A 104 9.45 -10.56 5.41
C PHE A 104 10.70 -11.40 5.63
N ASN A 105 11.82 -10.75 5.95
CA ASN A 105 13.00 -11.46 6.39
C ASN A 105 12.78 -11.90 7.84
N ALA A 106 12.55 -13.19 8.04
CA ALA A 106 12.48 -13.75 9.38
C ALA A 106 13.89 -14.02 9.91
N THR A 107 14.17 -13.60 11.15
CA THR A 107 15.44 -13.91 11.82
C THR A 107 15.58 -15.41 12.12
N GLU A 108 14.43 -16.08 12.33
CA GLU A 108 14.32 -17.52 12.54
C GLU A 108 13.00 -18.03 11.95
N GLU A 109 12.91 -19.33 11.67
CA GLU A 109 11.69 -19.97 11.14
C GLU A 109 10.55 -19.91 12.16
N LEU A 110 9.31 -19.68 11.74
CA LEU A 110 8.15 -19.75 12.63
C LEU A 110 7.94 -21.21 13.08
N THR A 111 8.23 -21.50 14.34
CA THR A 111 8.02 -22.83 14.93
C THR A 111 6.84 -22.85 15.89
N ILE A 112 6.39 -24.05 16.28
CA ILE A 112 5.35 -24.24 17.32
C ILE A 112 5.80 -23.63 18.66
N ALA A 113 7.10 -23.56 18.93
CA ALA A 113 7.61 -22.94 20.17
C ALA A 113 7.28 -21.44 20.24
N HIS A 114 7.27 -20.72 19.10
CA HIS A 114 6.90 -19.31 19.04
C HIS A 114 5.40 -19.07 19.30
N LEU A 115 4.58 -20.10 19.08
CA LEU A 115 3.15 -20.10 19.36
C LEU A 115 2.81 -20.78 20.69
N SER A 116 3.82 -21.27 21.42
CA SER A 116 3.60 -21.86 22.72
C SER A 116 3.12 -20.79 23.69
N ASN A 117 2.21 -21.16 24.58
CA ASN A 117 1.64 -20.24 25.54
C ASN A 117 2.78 -19.71 26.43
N GLN A 118 3.21 -18.46 26.20
CA GLN A 118 4.23 -17.80 27.03
C GLN A 118 3.70 -17.45 28.42
N LEU A 119 2.38 -17.59 28.64
CA LEU A 119 1.75 -17.40 29.94
C LEU A 119 2.10 -18.54 30.90
N TYR A 120 3.20 -18.39 31.63
CA TYR A 120 3.43 -19.12 32.85
C TYR A 120 2.65 -18.45 33.99
N ASN A 121 1.39 -18.83 34.19
CA ASN A 121 0.66 -18.48 35.40
C ASN A 121 0.62 -19.70 36.35
N PRO A 122 1.36 -19.70 37.48
CA PRO A 122 1.30 -20.78 38.45
C PRO A 122 -0.06 -20.91 39.17
N TYR A 123 -0.99 -19.96 38.96
CA TYR A 123 -2.27 -19.85 39.65
C TYR A 123 -3.50 -19.94 38.72
N LEU A 124 -3.39 -20.67 37.59
CA LEU A 124 -4.51 -20.92 36.67
C LEU A 124 -5.81 -21.30 37.43
N GLY A 125 -6.84 -20.45 37.33
CA GLY A 125 -8.17 -20.68 37.92
C GLY A 125 -8.64 -19.64 38.95
N THR A 126 -7.82 -18.66 39.31
CA THR A 126 -8.22 -17.51 40.16
C THR A 126 -8.82 -16.38 39.32
N LYS A 127 -9.77 -15.60 39.89
CA LYS A 127 -10.45 -14.50 39.17
C LYS A 127 -9.49 -13.32 38.97
N TYR A 128 -9.20 -12.98 37.71
CA TYR A 128 -8.57 -11.69 37.37
C TYR A 128 -9.57 -10.55 37.60
N TYR A 129 -9.11 -9.46 38.22
CA TYR A 129 -9.95 -8.28 38.45
C TYR A 129 -9.72 -7.18 37.43
N ASP A 130 -8.50 -7.07 36.92
CA ASP A 130 -8.12 -5.92 36.11
C ASP A 130 -7.06 -6.29 35.06
N ILE A 131 -7.20 -5.69 33.87
CA ILE A 131 -6.25 -5.76 32.77
C ILE A 131 -5.81 -4.32 32.48
N ARG A 132 -4.50 -4.09 32.41
CA ARG A 132 -3.90 -2.82 32.01
C ARG A 132 -3.04 -3.04 30.79
N ILE A 133 -3.07 -2.08 29.88
CA ILE A 133 -2.19 -2.06 28.71
C ILE A 133 -1.41 -0.76 28.80
N ALA A 134 -0.10 -0.85 28.99
CA ALA A 134 0.80 0.28 29.16
C ALA A 134 2.23 -0.15 28.81
N ASP A 135 3.01 0.78 28.27
CA ASP A 135 4.46 0.63 28.16
C ASP A 135 5.07 0.83 29.56
N MET A 136 5.51 -0.26 30.17
CA MET A 136 6.05 -0.32 31.52
C MET A 136 7.58 -0.34 31.56
N ASN A 137 8.24 -0.63 30.44
CA ASN A 137 9.69 -0.70 30.36
C ASN A 137 10.34 0.49 29.61
N GLY A 138 9.54 1.32 28.93
CA GLY A 138 9.94 2.50 28.19
C GLY A 138 10.45 2.24 26.77
N ASP A 139 10.09 1.11 26.15
CA ASP A 139 10.52 0.73 24.80
C ASP A 139 9.53 1.13 23.68
N GLU A 140 8.49 1.89 24.04
CA GLU A 140 7.39 2.32 23.17
C GLU A 140 6.47 1.18 22.69
N ILE A 141 6.61 -0.03 23.25
CA ILE A 141 5.74 -1.17 23.02
C ILE A 141 4.82 -1.35 24.25
N PRO A 142 3.49 -1.41 24.07
CA PRO A 142 2.61 -1.64 25.21
C PRO A 142 2.66 -3.08 25.73
N GLU A 143 2.90 -3.26 27.03
CA GLU A 143 2.72 -4.54 27.73
C GLU A 143 1.26 -4.73 28.17
N ILE A 144 0.86 -5.98 28.37
CA ILE A 144 -0.41 -6.35 29.01
C ILE A 144 -0.11 -6.85 30.42
N VAL A 145 -0.66 -6.16 31.43
CA VAL A 145 -0.58 -6.58 32.83
C VAL A 145 -1.92 -7.04 33.34
N THR A 146 -1.92 -8.15 34.08
CA THR A 146 -3.09 -8.65 34.79
C THR A 146 -2.87 -8.62 36.31
N SER A 147 -3.93 -8.33 37.07
CA SER A 147 -3.89 -8.39 38.54
C SER A 147 -4.81 -9.47 39.10
N GLU A 148 -4.30 -10.20 40.10
CA GLU A 148 -5.04 -11.18 40.89
C GLU A 148 -5.35 -10.67 42.31
N ALA A 149 -6.41 -11.19 42.94
CA ALA A 149 -6.75 -10.89 44.33
C ALA A 149 -6.21 -11.96 45.30
N GLY A 150 -5.35 -11.58 46.25
CA GLY A 150 -4.89 -12.45 47.34
C GLY A 150 -3.75 -11.85 48.18
N SER A 151 -3.46 -12.43 49.35
CA SER A 151 -2.27 -12.09 50.13
C SER A 151 -1.03 -12.60 49.39
N GLY A 152 -0.32 -11.71 48.69
CA GLY A 152 0.81 -12.03 47.81
C GLY A 152 0.62 -11.68 46.33
N SER A 153 -0.40 -10.87 45.98
CA SER A 153 -0.69 -10.46 44.60
C SER A 153 0.55 -10.03 43.82
N SER A 154 0.79 -10.70 42.70
CA SER A 154 1.82 -10.34 41.72
C SER A 154 1.15 -9.73 40.48
N ALA A 155 1.79 -8.73 39.88
CA ALA A 155 1.48 -8.27 38.54
C ALA A 155 2.27 -9.14 37.55
N TYR A 156 1.59 -9.69 36.55
CA TYR A 156 2.18 -10.44 35.43
C TYR A 156 1.97 -9.67 34.15
#